data_AF-A0A2G4R9K1-F1
#
_entry.id   AF-A0A2G4R9K1-F1
#
_cell.length_a   1.000
_cell.length_b   1.000
_cell.length_c   1.000
_cell.angle_alpha   90.00
_cell.angle_beta   90.00
_cell.angle_gamma   90.00
#
_symmetry.space_group_name_H-M   'P 1'
#
loop_
_entity.id
_entity.type
_entity.pdbx_description
1 polymer ?
#
loop_
_entity_poly.entity_id
_entity_poly.type
_entity_poly.pdbx_seq_one_letter_code
_entity_poly.pdbx_strand_id
1 'polypeptide(L)'
;MSVPMQYDLTDRFFMKRGSTPCFDYFDRTKMKNGQYERMGWISFALLEPRFEPNCPAELREIIQSEAQKYFALMGSEVPIPTQDETVTLGYARADYCYEWAKQRHEDSVKWQPFRDLVTLNGYDFAHIYDFETKKRFRDHNGEIPPLIGGTGNWVMYDPSGAKPAYRAATSEGCAEAAKADGNFRTDIQAPQPDAPDPSVEDEYTDSSGFSPSFS
;
A
#
# COMPACT_ATOMS: atom_id res chain seq x y z
N MET A 1 5.93 -22.95 28.99
CA MET A 1 7.23 -23.50 28.55
C MET A 1 7.50 -22.90 27.18
N SER A 2 8.52 -22.05 27.01
CA SER A 2 8.78 -21.42 25.70
C SER A 2 9.43 -22.44 24.78
N VAL A 3 8.79 -22.68 23.63
CA VAL A 3 9.37 -23.42 22.51
C VAL A 3 10.71 -22.76 22.16
N PRO A 4 11.80 -23.50 21.89
CA PRO A 4 13.07 -22.88 21.54
C PRO A 4 12.87 -21.99 20.31
N MET A 5 13.21 -20.71 20.46
CA MET A 5 13.03 -19.61 19.50
C MET A 5 14.03 -19.70 18.32
N GLN A 6 14.38 -20.91 17.89
CA GLN A 6 15.54 -21.19 17.06
C GLN A 6 15.27 -22.38 16.14
N TYR A 7 15.66 -22.22 14.88
CA TYR A 7 15.58 -23.23 13.82
C TYR A 7 16.98 -23.70 13.46
N ASP A 8 17.27 -24.98 13.69
CA ASP A 8 18.58 -25.54 13.38
C ASP A 8 18.72 -25.82 11.88
N LEU A 9 19.80 -25.31 11.30
CA LEU A 9 20.16 -25.49 9.90
C LEU A 9 21.11 -26.68 9.75
N THR A 10 22.03 -26.79 10.70
CA THR A 10 22.97 -27.91 10.90
C THR A 10 23.29 -28.01 12.40
N ASP A 11 24.12 -28.99 12.79
CA ASP A 11 24.65 -29.07 14.17
C ASP A 11 25.47 -27.84 14.58
N ARG A 12 25.96 -27.07 13.59
CA ARG A 12 26.80 -25.88 13.80
C ARG A 12 26.04 -24.56 13.59
N PHE A 13 25.11 -24.53 12.64
CA PHE A 13 24.44 -23.30 12.21
C PHE A 13 22.97 -23.32 12.60
N PHE A 14 22.47 -22.17 13.00
CA PHE A 14 21.06 -22.01 13.29
C PHE A 14 20.56 -20.64 12.88
N MET A 15 19.24 -20.54 12.75
CA MET A 15 18.53 -19.33 12.44
C MET A 15 17.58 -18.98 13.59
N LYS A 16 17.33 -17.69 13.81
CA LYS A 16 16.19 -17.20 14.60
C LYS A 16 15.72 -15.85 14.10
N ARG A 17 14.56 -15.40 14.55
CA ARG A 17 14.14 -14.01 14.37
C ARG A 17 15.08 -13.09 15.14
N GLY A 18 15.59 -12.06 14.47
CA GLY A 18 16.38 -10.99 15.08
C GLY A 18 15.53 -9.98 15.85
N SER A 19 16.18 -9.06 16.57
CA SER A 19 15.50 -7.93 17.23
C SER A 19 14.99 -6.89 16.24
N THR A 20 15.66 -6.79 15.09
CA THR A 20 15.21 -6.05 13.91
C THR A 20 14.38 -7.02 13.05
N PRO A 21 13.42 -6.57 12.20
CA PRO A 21 12.68 -7.46 11.30
C PRO A 21 13.61 -8.11 10.26
N CYS A 22 14.27 -9.19 10.68
CA CYS A 22 15.21 -9.99 9.91
C CYS A 22 15.26 -11.44 10.40
N PHE A 23 15.68 -12.32 9.49
CA PHE A 23 16.18 -13.66 9.82
C PHE A 23 17.66 -13.53 10.16
N ASP A 24 18.04 -13.86 11.39
CA ASP A 24 19.42 -13.88 11.84
C ASP A 24 19.96 -15.30 11.82
N TYR A 25 21.19 -15.46 11.32
CA TYR A 25 21.87 -16.72 11.11
C TYR A 25 23.18 -16.74 11.88
N PHE A 26 23.43 -17.79 12.65
CA PHE A 26 24.50 -17.83 13.64
C PHE A 26 25.35 -19.10 13.51
N ASP A 27 26.65 -18.95 13.76
CA ASP A 27 27.59 -20.05 13.97
C ASP A 27 27.80 -20.29 15.48
N ARG A 28 27.41 -21.49 15.95
CA ARG A 28 27.49 -21.89 17.36
C ARG A 28 28.91 -21.89 17.92
N THR A 29 29.93 -21.95 17.07
CA THR A 29 31.32 -22.20 17.49
C THR A 29 32.01 -21.01 18.17
N LYS A 30 31.47 -19.79 18.06
CA LYS A 30 32.12 -18.61 18.63
C LYS A 30 31.13 -17.64 19.27
N MET A 31 31.23 -17.53 20.59
CA MET A 31 30.53 -16.52 21.38
C MET A 31 31.51 -15.59 22.08
N LYS A 32 31.16 -14.30 22.18
CA LYS A 32 31.83 -13.31 23.01
C LYS A 32 30.78 -12.50 23.75
N ASN A 33 30.95 -12.34 25.06
CA ASN A 33 30.02 -11.59 25.92
C ASN A 33 28.55 -12.03 25.78
N GLY A 34 28.30 -13.33 25.59
CA GLY A 34 26.95 -13.88 25.42
C GLY A 34 26.32 -13.64 24.04
N GLN A 35 27.07 -13.10 23.08
CA GLN A 35 26.62 -12.89 21.69
C GLN A 35 27.46 -13.72 20.72
N TYR A 36 26.83 -14.22 19.67
CA TYR A 36 27.53 -14.88 18.58
C TYR A 36 28.21 -13.84 17.69
N GLU A 37 29.53 -13.95 17.51
CA GLU A 37 30.30 -13.00 16.68
C GLU A 37 30.29 -13.36 15.19
N ARG A 38 29.94 -14.60 14.88
CA ARG A 38 29.96 -15.16 13.54
C ARG A 38 28.52 -15.30 13.08
N MET A 39 28.01 -14.26 12.46
CA MET A 39 26.61 -14.21 12.05
C MET A 39 26.40 -13.44 10.74
N GLY A 40 25.20 -13.58 10.19
CA GLY A 40 24.67 -12.73 9.15
C GLY A 40 23.16 -12.66 9.27
N TRP A 41 22.53 -11.84 8.45
CA TRP A 41 21.09 -11.64 8.51
C TRP A 41 20.50 -11.25 7.16
N ILE A 42 19.19 -11.48 7.02
CA ILE A 42 18.39 -11.07 5.85
C ILE A 42 17.22 -10.25 6.37
N SER A 43 17.13 -8.98 5.97
CA SER A 43 15.99 -8.12 6.31
C SER A 43 14.73 -8.57 5.59
N PHE A 44 13.59 -8.63 6.28
CA PHE A 44 12.29 -8.92 5.64
C PHE A 44 11.92 -7.88 4.58
N ALA A 45 12.31 -6.62 4.81
CA ALA A 45 11.94 -5.49 3.97
C ALA A 45 12.71 -5.45 2.64
N LEU A 46 14.01 -5.77 2.69
CA LEU A 46 14.94 -5.61 1.56
C LEU A 46 15.35 -6.94 0.92
N LEU A 47 15.28 -8.05 1.66
CA LEU A 47 15.73 -9.38 1.24
C LEU A 47 17.21 -9.43 0.84
N GLU A 48 18.00 -8.46 1.32
CA GLU A 48 19.43 -8.39 1.06
C GLU A 48 20.21 -9.06 2.19
N PRO A 49 21.10 -10.02 1.88
CA PRO A 49 21.93 -10.66 2.89
C PRO A 49 23.04 -9.72 3.35
N ARG A 50 23.26 -9.66 4.66
CA ARG A 50 24.35 -8.94 5.31
C ARG A 50 25.13 -9.89 6.21
N PHE A 51 26.42 -9.60 6.39
CA PHE A 51 27.34 -10.49 7.08
C PHE A 51 28.22 -9.70 8.04
N GLU A 52 28.44 -10.25 9.22
CA GLU A 52 29.54 -9.79 10.07
C GLU A 52 30.89 -10.12 9.42
N PRO A 53 31.97 -9.34 9.69
CA PRO A 53 33.29 -9.56 9.10
C PRO A 53 33.81 -10.99 9.27
N ASN A 54 33.50 -11.62 10.41
CA ASN A 54 33.96 -12.97 10.77
C ASN A 54 33.00 -14.09 10.36
N CYS A 55 31.94 -13.80 9.61
CA CYS A 55 30.98 -14.81 9.16
C CYS A 55 31.65 -15.85 8.25
N PRO A 56 31.60 -17.16 8.58
CA PRO A 56 32.29 -18.21 7.84
C PRO A 56 31.66 -18.43 6.45
N ALA A 57 32.48 -18.86 5.48
CA ALA A 57 32.05 -19.04 4.08
C ALA A 57 30.82 -19.95 3.94
N GLU A 58 30.81 -21.09 4.64
CA GLU A 58 29.67 -22.03 4.66
C GLU A 58 28.35 -21.35 5.09
N LEU A 59 28.41 -20.49 6.11
CA LEU A 59 27.22 -19.77 6.58
C LEU A 59 26.80 -18.68 5.58
N ARG A 60 27.76 -18.01 4.93
CA ARG A 60 27.47 -17.04 3.87
C ARG A 60 26.73 -17.69 2.71
N GLU A 61 27.16 -18.87 2.27
CA GLU A 61 26.51 -19.62 1.20
C GLU A 61 25.06 -20.00 1.57
N ILE A 62 24.84 -20.46 2.80
CA ILE A 62 23.49 -20.75 3.30
C ILE A 62 22.62 -19.49 3.25
N ILE A 63 23.09 -18.38 3.84
CA ILE A 63 22.35 -17.12 3.86
C ILE A 63 22.07 -16.61 2.44
N GLN A 64 23.01 -16.74 1.51
CA GLN A 64 22.80 -16.34 0.11
C GLN A 64 21.74 -17.20 -0.58
N SER A 65 21.77 -18.52 -0.37
CA SER A 65 20.76 -19.44 -0.91
C SER A 65 19.38 -19.12 -0.35
N GLU A 66 19.27 -18.86 0.95
CA GLU A 66 18.01 -18.46 1.60
C GLU A 66 17.50 -17.12 1.07
N ALA A 67 18.38 -16.12 0.91
CA ALA A 67 18.00 -14.83 0.33
C ALA A 67 17.40 -14.96 -1.07
N GLN A 68 17.95 -15.86 -1.91
CA GLN A 68 17.38 -16.15 -3.24
C GLN A 68 15.99 -16.78 -3.16
N LYS A 69 15.77 -17.71 -2.22
CA LYS A 69 14.45 -18.32 -1.99
C LYS A 69 13.44 -17.27 -1.52
N TYR A 70 13.82 -16.42 -0.56
CA TYR A 70 12.96 -15.35 -0.07
C TYR A 70 12.67 -14.30 -1.14
N PHE A 71 13.65 -13.99 -1.99
CA PHE A 71 13.45 -13.11 -3.14
C PHE A 71 12.39 -13.67 -4.11
N ALA A 72 12.37 -14.97 -4.37
CA ALA A 72 11.33 -15.61 -5.18
C ALA A 72 9.92 -15.55 -4.55
N LEU A 73 9.84 -15.29 -3.24
CA LEU A 73 8.60 -15.13 -2.47
C LEU A 73 8.26 -13.66 -2.21
N MET A 74 8.92 -12.71 -2.87
CA MET A 74 8.69 -11.28 -2.71
C MET A 74 7.19 -10.93 -2.89
N GLY A 75 6.67 -10.12 -1.97
CA GLY A 75 5.25 -9.75 -1.90
C GLY A 75 4.34 -10.79 -1.22
N SER A 76 4.84 -12.00 -0.94
CA SER A 76 4.06 -13.05 -0.27
C SER A 76 4.18 -12.95 1.25
N GLU A 77 3.13 -13.37 1.96
CA GLU A 77 3.17 -13.62 3.39
C GLU A 77 3.85 -14.96 3.67
N VAL A 78 4.89 -14.94 4.50
CA VAL A 78 5.65 -16.13 4.87
C VAL A 78 5.60 -16.33 6.38
N PRO A 79 5.29 -17.54 6.88
CA PRO A 79 5.33 -17.82 8.31
C PRO A 79 6.76 -17.72 8.84
N ILE A 80 6.93 -17.09 10.00
CA ILE A 80 8.22 -17.06 10.69
C ILE A 80 8.39 -18.38 11.43
N PRO A 81 9.40 -19.23 11.13
CA PRO A 81 9.53 -20.56 11.73
C PRO A 81 9.67 -20.61 13.26
N THR A 82 9.86 -19.45 13.90
CA THR A 82 10.09 -19.32 15.35
C THR A 82 8.91 -18.69 16.09
N GLN A 83 7.82 -18.32 15.41
CA GLN A 83 6.65 -17.63 15.97
C GLN A 83 5.36 -17.95 15.18
N ASP A 84 4.20 -17.82 15.82
CA ASP A 84 2.89 -17.92 15.16
C ASP A 84 2.52 -16.61 14.40
N GLU A 85 3.49 -16.02 13.69
CA GLU A 85 3.34 -14.75 12.95
C GLU A 85 3.77 -14.94 11.49
N THR A 86 3.07 -14.27 10.58
CA THR A 86 3.45 -14.15 9.16
C THR A 86 4.04 -12.78 8.88
N VAL A 87 4.97 -12.70 7.92
CA VAL A 87 5.53 -11.43 7.44
C VAL A 87 5.49 -11.34 5.93
N THR A 88 5.16 -10.16 5.40
CA THR A 88 5.33 -9.86 3.98
C THR A 88 6.81 -9.65 3.67
N LEU A 89 7.31 -10.31 2.64
CA LEU A 89 8.70 -10.19 2.21
C LEU A 89 8.88 -9.13 1.12
N GLY A 90 9.99 -8.40 1.17
CA GLY A 90 10.45 -7.49 0.11
C GLY A 90 9.64 -6.20 -0.05
N TYR A 91 8.79 -5.86 0.93
CA TYR A 91 7.86 -4.74 0.85
C TYR A 91 8.51 -3.35 0.71
N ALA A 92 9.82 -3.22 0.94
CA ALA A 92 10.56 -1.97 0.79
C ALA A 92 11.55 -1.99 -0.37
N ARG A 93 11.59 -3.06 -1.17
CA ARG A 93 12.47 -3.11 -2.34
C ARG A 93 11.92 -2.23 -3.47
N ALA A 94 12.84 -1.58 -4.20
CA ALA A 94 12.47 -0.65 -5.25
C ALA A 94 11.74 -1.32 -6.43
N ASP A 95 12.13 -2.55 -6.79
CA ASP A 95 11.50 -3.36 -7.84
C ASP A 95 10.05 -3.72 -7.47
N TYR A 96 9.83 -4.22 -6.26
CA TYR A 96 8.48 -4.48 -5.74
C TYR A 96 7.62 -3.22 -5.69
N CYS A 97 8.14 -2.14 -5.12
CA CYS A 97 7.42 -0.86 -5.04
C CYS A 97 7.06 -0.31 -6.42
N TYR A 98 7.94 -0.48 -7.42
CA TYR A 98 7.71 -0.04 -8.78
C TYR A 98 6.57 -0.84 -9.45
N GLU A 99 6.65 -2.17 -9.42
CA GLU A 99 5.60 -3.03 -10.00
C GLU A 99 4.26 -2.83 -9.29
N TRP A 100 4.28 -2.69 -7.96
CA TRP A 100 3.09 -2.37 -7.18
C TRP A 100 2.48 -1.01 -7.58
N ALA A 101 3.30 0.03 -7.76
CA ALA A 101 2.83 1.34 -8.20
C ALA A 101 2.27 1.31 -9.62
N LYS A 102 2.87 0.52 -10.52
CA LYS A 102 2.38 0.31 -11.89
C LYS A 102 1.02 -0.40 -11.89
N GLN A 103 0.89 -1.50 -11.17
CA GLN A 103 -0.39 -2.21 -11.00
C GLN A 103 -1.47 -1.28 -10.46
N ARG A 104 -1.14 -0.50 -9.43
CA ARG A 104 -2.03 0.51 -8.86
C ARG A 104 -2.45 1.57 -9.89
N HIS A 105 -1.56 1.97 -10.79
CA HIS A 105 -1.90 2.90 -11.87
C HIS A 105 -2.85 2.26 -12.89
N GLU A 106 -2.59 1.03 -13.33
CA GLU A 106 -3.48 0.31 -14.25
C GLU A 106 -4.88 0.11 -13.65
N ASP A 107 -4.93 -0.26 -12.37
CA ASP A 107 -6.17 -0.35 -11.61
C ASP A 107 -6.75 1.01 -11.23
N SER A 108 -6.10 2.14 -11.49
CA SER A 108 -6.74 3.47 -11.42
C SER A 108 -7.37 3.86 -12.75
N VAL A 109 -6.72 3.51 -13.86
CA VAL A 109 -7.17 3.83 -15.23
C VAL A 109 -8.45 3.08 -15.58
N LYS A 110 -8.54 1.78 -15.25
CA LYS A 110 -9.74 0.95 -15.52
C LYS A 110 -11.02 1.49 -14.86
N TRP A 111 -10.87 2.32 -13.84
CA TRP A 111 -11.97 2.77 -12.98
C TRP A 111 -12.35 4.24 -13.18
N GLN A 112 -11.63 4.95 -14.03
CA GLN A 112 -11.90 6.35 -14.33
C GLN A 112 -13.35 6.60 -14.81
N PRO A 113 -14.00 5.73 -15.63
CA PRO A 113 -15.41 5.88 -15.98
C PRO A 113 -16.38 5.67 -14.80
N PHE A 114 -16.00 4.84 -13.82
CA PHE A 114 -16.80 4.57 -12.63
C PHE A 114 -16.70 5.72 -11.61
N ARG A 115 -15.58 6.44 -11.64
CA ARG A 115 -15.31 7.57 -10.74
C ARG A 115 -16.34 8.68 -10.84
N ASP A 116 -16.84 8.98 -12.04
CA ASP A 116 -17.84 10.03 -12.23
C ASP A 116 -19.16 9.68 -11.52
N LEU A 117 -19.62 8.42 -11.65
CA LEU A 117 -20.81 7.94 -10.96
C LEU A 117 -20.66 7.96 -9.44
N VAL A 118 -19.47 7.60 -8.95
CA VAL A 118 -19.16 7.62 -7.51
C VAL A 118 -19.10 9.05 -6.97
N THR A 119 -18.48 9.96 -7.72
CA THR A 119 -18.44 11.39 -7.39
C THR A 119 -19.84 11.99 -7.37
N LEU A 120 -20.70 11.63 -8.32
CA LEU A 120 -22.11 12.04 -8.34
C LEU A 120 -22.90 11.54 -7.13
N ASN A 121 -22.48 10.43 -6.53
CA ASN A 121 -23.03 9.92 -5.28
C ASN A 121 -22.40 10.57 -4.02
N GLY A 122 -21.50 11.54 -4.19
CA GLY A 122 -20.81 12.23 -3.10
C GLY A 122 -19.67 11.42 -2.47
N TYR A 123 -19.17 10.41 -3.16
CA TYR A 123 -18.05 9.60 -2.71
C TYR A 123 -16.78 9.89 -3.52
N ASP A 124 -15.64 9.50 -2.96
CA ASP A 124 -14.37 9.38 -3.65
C ASP A 124 -13.72 8.02 -3.33
N PHE A 125 -12.66 7.66 -4.04
CA PHE A 125 -11.95 6.40 -3.83
C PHE A 125 -10.51 6.62 -3.36
N ALA A 126 -10.07 5.72 -2.49
CA ALA A 126 -8.69 5.59 -2.08
C ALA A 126 -8.28 4.11 -2.07
N HIS A 127 -6.99 3.86 -2.30
CA HIS A 127 -6.42 2.57 -1.98
C HIS A 127 -6.33 2.42 -0.45
N ILE A 128 -6.58 1.23 0.10
CA ILE A 128 -6.62 0.97 1.55
C ILE A 128 -5.36 1.47 2.26
N TYR A 129 -4.18 1.20 1.69
CA TYR A 129 -2.91 1.71 2.22
C TYR A 129 -2.89 3.24 2.37
N ASP A 130 -3.38 3.99 1.37
CA ASP A 130 -3.44 5.45 1.47
C ASP A 130 -4.45 5.88 2.52
N PHE A 131 -5.60 5.20 2.56
CA PHE A 131 -6.67 5.46 3.52
C PHE A 131 -6.18 5.28 4.96
N GLU A 132 -5.42 4.23 5.22
CA GLU A 132 -4.89 3.91 6.55
C GLU A 132 -3.68 4.76 6.95
N THR A 133 -2.84 5.16 6.01
CA THR A 133 -1.58 5.85 6.33
C THR A 133 -1.66 7.37 6.26
N LYS A 134 -2.51 7.96 5.40
CA LYS A 134 -2.52 9.42 5.20
C LYS A 134 -3.40 10.13 6.23
N LYS A 135 -2.85 11.19 6.83
CA LYS A 135 -3.54 12.00 7.85
C LYS A 135 -4.88 12.58 7.40
N ARG A 136 -5.07 12.84 6.10
CA ARG A 136 -6.29 13.44 5.57
C ARG A 136 -7.56 12.59 5.75
N PHE A 137 -7.40 11.29 6.00
CA PHE A 137 -8.52 10.36 6.18
C PHE A 137 -8.85 10.10 7.64
N ARG A 138 -8.13 10.75 8.56
CA ARG A 138 -8.34 10.59 9.99
C ARG A 138 -9.27 11.69 10.50
N ASP A 139 -10.10 11.35 11.46
CA ASP A 139 -10.97 12.31 12.15
C ASP A 139 -10.17 13.24 13.08
N HIS A 140 -10.88 14.11 13.80
CA HIS A 140 -10.27 15.04 14.76
C HIS A 140 -9.55 14.36 15.94
N ASN A 141 -9.84 13.09 16.21
CA ASN A 141 -9.18 12.28 17.23
C ASN A 141 -8.00 11.47 16.63
N GLY A 142 -7.78 11.55 15.32
CA GLY A 142 -6.74 10.81 14.62
C GLY A 142 -7.15 9.38 14.24
N GLU A 143 -8.42 9.02 14.37
CA GLU A 143 -8.95 7.69 14.07
C GLU A 143 -9.44 7.60 12.63
N ILE A 144 -9.39 6.41 12.05
CA ILE A 144 -9.90 6.15 10.70
C ILE A 144 -11.39 5.83 10.82
N PRO A 145 -12.27 6.36 9.95
CA PRO A 145 -13.68 6.02 9.93
C PRO A 145 -13.90 4.50 9.83
N PRO A 146 -14.95 3.96 10.48
CA PRO A 146 -15.28 2.55 10.37
C PRO A 146 -15.49 2.15 8.90
N LEU A 147 -14.88 1.03 8.50
CA LEU A 147 -15.02 0.48 7.16
C LEU A 147 -16.12 -0.59 7.16
N ILE A 148 -17.10 -0.43 6.28
CA ILE A 148 -18.15 -1.42 6.01
C ILE A 148 -17.71 -2.29 4.83
N GLY A 149 -17.87 -3.61 4.91
CA GLY A 149 -17.57 -4.54 3.81
C GLY A 149 -16.49 -5.56 4.13
N GLY A 150 -15.84 -6.07 3.08
CA GLY A 150 -14.95 -7.22 3.13
C GLY A 150 -13.46 -6.89 3.02
N THR A 151 -12.65 -7.90 2.70
CA THR A 151 -11.22 -7.72 2.41
C THR A 151 -11.00 -7.13 1.01
N GLY A 152 -9.91 -6.40 0.84
CA GLY A 152 -9.56 -5.82 -0.45
C GLY A 152 -8.77 -4.52 -0.37
N ASN A 153 -8.43 -3.99 -1.54
CA ASN A 153 -7.53 -2.87 -1.69
C ASN A 153 -8.24 -1.53 -1.91
N TRP A 154 -9.56 -1.54 -2.14
CA TRP A 154 -10.32 -0.33 -2.46
C TRP A 154 -11.16 0.12 -1.27
N VAL A 155 -11.15 1.43 -1.04
CA VAL A 155 -11.99 2.11 -0.06
C VAL A 155 -12.76 3.23 -0.77
N MET A 156 -14.09 3.14 -0.76
CA MET A 156 -14.99 4.21 -1.15
C MET A 156 -15.35 5.01 0.10
N TYR A 157 -15.16 6.32 0.10
CA TYR A 157 -15.38 7.15 1.29
C TYR A 157 -16.06 8.47 0.91
N ASP A 158 -16.84 9.02 1.82
CA ASP A 158 -17.43 10.35 1.67
C ASP A 158 -16.47 11.39 2.25
N PRO A 159 -15.92 12.32 1.43
CA PRO A 159 -15.01 13.35 1.91
C PRO A 159 -15.60 14.28 2.99
N SER A 160 -16.93 14.39 3.07
CA SER A 160 -17.62 15.16 4.12
C SER A 160 -17.77 14.41 5.44
N GLY A 161 -17.58 13.08 5.43
CA GLY A 161 -17.81 12.20 6.57
C GLY A 161 -19.28 11.97 6.93
N ALA A 162 -20.23 12.42 6.11
CA ALA A 162 -21.66 12.23 6.37
C ALA A 162 -22.14 10.80 6.10
N LYS A 163 -21.45 10.07 5.21
CA LYS A 163 -21.75 8.67 4.86
C LYS A 163 -20.64 7.71 5.30
N PRO A 164 -20.94 6.41 5.46
CA PRO A 164 -19.95 5.40 5.82
C PRO A 164 -18.90 5.23 4.71
N ALA A 165 -17.73 4.71 5.08
CA ALA A 165 -16.73 4.25 4.13
C ALA A 165 -16.89 2.74 3.88
N TYR A 166 -16.69 2.31 2.63
CA TYR A 166 -16.89 0.94 2.18
C TYR A 166 -15.59 0.33 1.64
N ARG A 167 -15.28 -0.91 2.01
CA ARG A 167 -14.09 -1.65 1.57
C ARG A 167 -14.44 -2.91 0.79
N ALA A 168 -13.78 -3.12 -0.34
CA ALA A 168 -13.89 -4.33 -1.13
C ALA A 168 -12.64 -4.60 -1.98
N ALA A 169 -12.57 -5.82 -2.55
CA ALA A 169 -11.51 -6.22 -3.49
C ALA A 169 -11.55 -5.41 -4.79
N THR A 170 -12.72 -4.91 -5.15
CA THR A 170 -12.97 -4.11 -6.35
C THR A 170 -13.80 -2.88 -5.97
N SER A 171 -13.65 -1.76 -6.67
CA SER A 171 -14.47 -0.56 -6.45
C SER A 171 -15.96 -0.76 -6.76
N GLU A 172 -16.34 -1.68 -7.66
CA GLU A 172 -17.76 -2.02 -7.86
C GLU A 172 -18.31 -2.71 -6.61
N GLY A 173 -17.53 -3.59 -5.97
CA GLY A 173 -17.92 -4.21 -4.71
C GLY A 173 -18.20 -3.18 -3.61
N CYS A 174 -17.44 -2.08 -3.56
CA CYS A 174 -17.74 -0.97 -2.64
C CYS A 174 -19.08 -0.30 -2.97
N ALA A 175 -19.38 -0.07 -4.24
CA ALA A 175 -20.63 0.54 -4.67
C ALA A 175 -21.84 -0.38 -4.47
N GLU A 176 -21.68 -1.70 -4.68
CA GLU A 176 -22.71 -2.69 -4.38
C GLU A 176 -23.06 -2.72 -2.89
N ALA A 177 -22.05 -2.70 -2.02
CA ALA A 177 -22.25 -2.61 -0.57
C ALA A 177 -22.98 -1.32 -0.19
N ALA A 178 -22.54 -0.18 -0.71
CA ALA A 178 -23.19 1.10 -0.44
C ALA A 178 -24.62 1.18 -1.01
N LYS A 179 -24.90 0.49 -2.11
CA LYS A 179 -26.25 0.38 -2.69
C LYS A 179 -27.14 -0.49 -1.81
N ALA A 180 -26.63 -1.58 -1.26
CA ALA A 180 -27.36 -2.43 -0.32
C ALA A 180 -27.77 -1.66 0.95
N ASP A 181 -26.93 -0.73 1.40
CA ASP A 181 -27.22 0.16 2.54
C ASP A 181 -28.06 1.39 2.16
N GLY A 182 -28.48 1.52 0.91
CA GLY A 182 -29.29 2.65 0.42
C GLY A 182 -28.53 3.97 0.26
N ASN A 183 -27.20 3.95 0.37
CA ASN A 183 -26.34 5.12 0.31
C ASN A 183 -25.76 5.40 -1.09
N PHE A 184 -26.05 4.56 -2.08
CA PHE A 184 -25.55 4.66 -3.45
C PHE A 184 -26.66 4.42 -4.49
N ARG A 185 -26.67 5.22 -5.54
CA ARG A 185 -27.66 5.22 -6.62
C ARG A 185 -26.99 5.15 -7.99
N THR A 186 -27.49 4.28 -8.84
CA THR A 186 -26.99 4.07 -10.22
C THR A 186 -27.75 4.88 -11.27
N ASP A 187 -28.86 5.52 -10.88
CA ASP A 187 -29.75 6.29 -11.75
C ASP A 187 -29.49 7.81 -11.68
N ILE A 188 -28.43 8.24 -10.99
CA ILE A 188 -28.03 9.65 -10.93
C ILE A 188 -27.38 10.05 -12.25
N GLN A 189 -27.88 11.13 -12.84
CA GLN A 189 -27.27 11.80 -13.98
C GLN A 189 -26.58 13.09 -13.51
N ALA A 190 -25.46 13.42 -14.13
CA ALA A 190 -24.86 14.73 -13.95
C ALA A 190 -25.88 15.82 -14.33
N PRO A 191 -25.94 16.93 -13.58
CA PRO A 191 -26.77 18.05 -14.00
C PRO A 191 -26.37 18.44 -15.43
N GLN A 192 -27.36 18.45 -16.33
CA GLN A 192 -27.15 18.98 -17.68
C GLN A 192 -26.67 20.43 -17.51
N PRO A 193 -25.60 20.86 -18.19
CA PRO A 193 -25.27 22.27 -18.22
C PRO A 193 -26.50 23.01 -18.73
N ASP A 194 -26.94 24.03 -17.99
CA ASP A 194 -28.08 24.85 -18.41
C ASP A 194 -27.85 25.28 -19.86
N ALA A 195 -28.87 25.09 -20.71
CA ALA A 195 -28.81 25.60 -22.07
C ALA A 195 -28.44 27.09 -21.99
N PRO A 196 -27.51 27.58 -22.83
CA PRO A 196 -27.14 28.99 -22.82
C PRO A 196 -28.43 29.81 -22.95
N ASP A 197 -28.63 30.72 -21.99
CA ASP A 197 -29.78 31.60 -21.98
C ASP A 197 -29.81 32.38 -23.30
N PRO A 198 -30.84 32.20 -24.15
CA PRO A 198 -30.92 32.91 -25.43
C PRO A 198 -31.15 34.42 -25.25
N SER A 199 -31.24 34.94 -24.03
CA SER A 199 -31.48 36.36 -23.76
C SER A 199 -30.22 37.22 -23.61
N VAL A 200 -29.01 36.66 -23.75
CA VAL A 200 -27.79 37.48 -23.88
C VAL A 200 -27.56 37.75 -25.37
N GLU A 201 -28.37 38.63 -25.96
CA GLU A 201 -27.99 39.30 -27.21
C GLU A 201 -26.78 40.20 -26.94
N ASP A 202 -25.77 40.10 -27.80
CA ASP A 202 -24.54 40.86 -27.77
C ASP A 202 -24.79 42.38 -27.76
N GLU A 203 -24.77 43.00 -26.58
CA GLU A 203 -24.55 44.45 -26.46
C GLU A 203 -23.05 44.76 -26.60
N TYR A 204 -22.49 44.45 -27.78
CA TYR A 204 -21.21 45.03 -28.22
C TYR A 204 -21.51 46.35 -28.93
N THR A 205 -21.82 47.38 -28.15
CA THR A 205 -21.77 48.75 -28.66
C THR A 205 -20.32 49.17 -28.86
N ASP A 206 -20.01 49.47 -30.12
CA ASP A 206 -18.90 50.25 -30.64
C ASP A 206 -18.46 51.39 -29.72
N SER A 207 -17.17 51.41 -29.36
CA SER A 207 -16.48 52.64 -29.01
C SER A 207 -15.04 52.60 -29.55
N SER A 208 -14.95 52.93 -30.83
CA SER A 208 -13.84 53.67 -31.45
C SER A 208 -12.88 54.41 -30.49
N GLY A 209 -11.57 54.28 -30.78
CA GLY A 209 -10.60 55.35 -30.51
C GLY A 209 -9.34 54.96 -29.73
N PHE A 210 -8.39 54.26 -30.37
CA PHE A 210 -6.97 54.45 -30.03
C PHE A 210 -6.05 54.16 -31.21
N SER A 211 -5.48 55.22 -31.79
CA SER A 211 -4.30 55.14 -32.67
C SER A 211 -3.06 55.51 -31.86
N PRO A 212 -1.91 54.85 -32.13
CA PRO A 212 -0.65 55.56 -32.09
C PRO A 212 0.07 55.45 -33.44
N SER A 213 0.42 56.63 -33.96
CA SER A 213 1.30 56.84 -35.12
C SER A 213 2.73 56.45 -34.77
N PHE A 214 3.40 55.80 -35.71
CA PHE A 214 4.86 55.62 -35.72
C PHE A 214 5.55 56.88 -36.25
N SER A 215 6.59 57.32 -35.55
CA SER A 215 7.71 58.12 -36.08
C SER A 215 8.96 57.78 -35.27
#